data_AF-A0A182MRS7-F1
#
_entry.id   AF-A0A182MRS7-F1
#
_cell.length_a   1.000
_cell.length_b   1.000
_cell.length_c   1.000
_cell.angle_alpha   90.00
_cell.angle_beta   90.00
_cell.angle_gamma   90.00
#
_symmetry.space_group_name_H-M   'P 1'
#
loop_
_entity.id
_entity.type
_entity.pdbx_description
1 polymer ?
#
loop_
_entity_poly.entity_id
_entity_poly.type
_entity_poly.pdbx_seq_one_letter_code
_entity_poly.pdbx_strand_id
1 'polypeptide(L)'
;MRYFPRFRLKVANALVRWDPSNTLIIRLVPPAKEHLDYHWGERAVQMAWELVELTELMAWLSTLGGAFSALGNYQPACADTAGKISLHQMKLAFRLGDPALVARCQLYLAISLIQRAEFVAAKQIIQRVYRHERRQTEPETRLLKMCQGIWSKLRYEYDIHHRNTVRK
;
A
#
# COMPACT_ATOMS: atom_id res chain seq x y z
N MET A 1 -3.00 29.43 21.63
CA MET A 1 -3.39 30.65 22.38
C MET A 1 -2.94 31.96 21.71
N ARG A 2 -2.84 32.03 20.38
CA ARG A 2 -2.53 33.29 19.66
C ARG A 2 -3.73 34.24 19.54
N TYR A 3 -4.95 33.72 19.68
CA TYR A 3 -6.20 34.45 19.44
C TYR A 3 -6.77 35.20 20.66
N PHE A 4 -6.19 35.04 21.85
CA PHE A 4 -6.64 35.75 23.06
C PHE A 4 -5.48 36.13 24.00
N PRO A 5 -4.55 36.99 23.57
CA PRO A 5 -3.33 37.30 24.33
C PRO A 5 -3.59 37.90 25.72
N ARG A 6 -4.79 38.44 25.97
CA ARG A 6 -5.20 39.05 27.24
C ARG A 6 -6.26 38.27 28.01
N PHE A 7 -6.71 37.11 27.53
CA PHE A 7 -7.75 36.33 28.23
C PHE A 7 -7.27 35.85 29.60
N ARG A 8 -6.06 35.29 29.67
CA ARG A 8 -5.44 34.87 30.93
C ARG A 8 -5.30 36.04 31.92
N LEU A 9 -4.90 37.22 31.44
CA LEU A 9 -4.75 38.42 32.27
C LEU A 9 -6.10 38.95 32.78
N LYS A 10 -7.14 38.96 31.93
CA LYS A 10 -8.51 39.36 32.32
C LYS A 10 -9.10 38.41 33.36
N VAL A 11 -8.94 37.10 33.17
CA VAL A 11 -9.43 36.10 34.13
C VAL A 11 -8.67 36.21 35.45
N ALA A 12 -7.34 36.32 35.42
CA ALA A 12 -6.54 36.49 36.63
C ALA A 12 -6.95 37.74 37.43
N ASN A 13 -7.13 38.89 36.77
CA ASN A 13 -7.56 40.11 37.45
C ASN A 13 -8.98 40.01 38.04
N ALA A 14 -9.88 39.27 37.39
CA ALA A 14 -11.22 39.03 37.92
C ALA A 14 -11.19 38.11 39.15
N LEU A 15 -10.34 37.09 39.15
CA LEU A 15 -10.17 36.15 40.27
C LEU A 15 -9.49 36.79 41.49
N VAL A 16 -8.54 37.71 41.28
CA VAL A 16 -7.84 38.41 42.37
C VAL A 16 -8.79 39.26 43.24
N ARG A 17 -9.89 39.76 42.66
CA ARG A 17 -10.89 40.57 43.37
C ARG A 17 -12.11 39.78 43.84
N TRP A 18 -12.07 38.46 43.71
CA TRP A 18 -13.22 37.60 43.90
C TRP A 18 -13.13 36.88 45.25
N ASP A 19 -14.20 36.99 46.04
CA ASP A 19 -14.35 36.28 47.31
C ASP A 19 -14.60 34.79 47.06
N PRO A 20 -13.80 33.87 47.62
CA PRO A 20 -13.97 32.41 47.49
C PRO A 20 -15.35 31.89 47.91
N SER A 21 -16.09 32.66 48.70
CA SER A 21 -17.43 32.34 49.20
C SER A 21 -18.53 32.48 48.14
N ASN A 22 -18.23 33.16 47.03
CA ASN A 22 -19.17 33.35 45.93
C ASN A 22 -19.07 32.23 44.89
N THR A 23 -20.04 32.12 43.99
CA THR A 23 -20.01 31.15 42.88
C THR A 23 -19.45 31.79 41.62
N LEU A 24 -18.42 31.20 41.02
CA LEU A 24 -17.86 31.66 39.75
C LEU A 24 -18.54 30.93 38.60
N ILE A 25 -19.24 31.68 37.73
CA ILE A 25 -19.90 31.11 36.55
C ILE A 25 -19.07 31.45 35.32
N ILE A 26 -18.40 30.45 34.75
CA ILE A 26 -17.69 30.56 33.48
C ILE A 26 -18.64 30.14 32.37
N ARG A 27 -19.09 31.08 31.54
CA ARG A 27 -19.91 30.78 30.36
C ARG A 27 -19.01 30.58 29.15
N LEU A 28 -18.97 29.35 28.65
CA LEU A 28 -18.38 29.04 27.35
C LEU A 28 -19.35 29.52 26.26
N VAL A 29 -18.89 30.46 25.43
CA VAL A 29 -19.64 30.95 24.27
C VAL A 29 -18.96 30.40 23.02
N PRO A 30 -19.67 29.68 22.13
CA PRO A 30 -19.09 29.22 20.88
C PRO A 30 -18.64 30.43 20.04
N PRO A 31 -17.48 30.34 19.36
CA PRO A 31 -16.98 31.45 18.56
C PRO A 31 -17.94 31.74 17.40
N ALA A 32 -18.14 33.02 17.07
CA ALA A 32 -18.98 33.41 15.93
C ALA A 32 -18.47 32.89 14.58
N LYS A 33 -17.19 32.49 14.50
CA LYS A 33 -16.57 31.82 13.36
C LYS A 33 -15.69 30.68 13.86
N GLU A 34 -16.05 29.46 13.50
CA GLU A 34 -15.20 28.30 13.72
C GLU A 34 -13.94 28.44 12.84
N HIS A 35 -12.76 28.33 13.45
CA HIS A 35 -11.48 28.34 12.72
C HIS A 35 -11.09 26.92 12.27
N LEU A 36 -12.07 26.03 12.15
CA LEU A 36 -11.87 24.71 11.59
C LEU A 36 -11.66 24.86 10.08
N ASP A 37 -10.60 24.22 9.58
CA ASP A 37 -10.30 24.23 8.16
C ASP A 37 -11.16 23.18 7.45
N TYR A 38 -12.41 23.55 7.15
CA TYR A 38 -13.33 22.63 6.48
C TYR A 38 -12.83 22.19 5.10
N HIS A 39 -12.09 23.04 4.38
CA HIS A 39 -11.52 22.67 3.09
C HIS A 39 -10.49 21.55 3.22
N TRP A 40 -9.61 21.62 4.23
CA TRP A 40 -8.71 20.52 4.53
C TRP A 40 -9.45 19.31 5.11
N GLY A 41 -10.49 19.52 5.90
CA GLY A 41 -11.36 18.45 6.40
C GLY A 41 -12.00 17.64 5.26
N GLU A 42 -12.60 18.32 4.29
CA GLU A 42 -13.21 17.68 3.10
C GLU A 42 -12.17 16.92 2.28
N ARG A 43 -10.99 17.50 2.03
CA ARG A 43 -9.90 16.81 1.32
C ARG A 43 -9.42 15.58 2.09
N ALA A 44 -9.26 15.68 3.41
CA ALA A 44 -8.84 14.56 4.24
C ALA A 44 -9.88 13.42 4.19
N VAL A 45 -11.17 13.75 4.25
CA VAL A 45 -12.25 12.77 4.11
C VAL A 45 -12.23 12.10 2.73
N GLN A 46 -12.05 12.87 1.65
CA GLN A 46 -11.95 12.32 0.30
C GLN A 46 -10.75 11.37 0.15
N MET A 47 -9.56 11.76 0.64
CA MET A 47 -8.37 10.91 0.61
C MET A 47 -8.56 9.64 1.44
N ALA A 48 -9.25 9.73 2.58
CA ALA A 48 -9.55 8.56 3.41
C ALA A 48 -10.47 7.58 2.69
N TRP A 49 -11.51 8.06 2.00
CA TRP A 49 -12.39 7.22 1.19
C TRP A 49 -11.65 6.59 0.02
N GLU A 50 -10.82 7.36 -0.70
CA GLU A 50 -10.00 6.85 -1.79
C GLU A 50 -9.06 5.74 -1.29
N LEU A 51 -8.43 5.92 -0.14
CA LEU A 51 -7.57 4.91 0.47
C LEU A 51 -8.34 3.62 0.78
N VAL A 52 -9.56 3.72 1.33
CA VAL A 52 -10.41 2.55 1.62
C VAL A 52 -10.77 1.81 0.33
N GLU A 53 -11.23 2.52 -0.70
CA GLU A 53 -11.60 1.93 -1.99
C GLU A 53 -10.40 1.25 -2.69
N LEU A 54 -9.25 1.92 -2.71
CA LEU A 54 -8.03 1.37 -3.30
C LEU A 54 -7.55 0.11 -2.56
N THR A 55 -7.69 0.09 -1.23
CA THR A 55 -7.32 -1.06 -0.40
C THR A 55 -8.25 -2.25 -0.66
N GLU A 56 -9.56 -2.01 -0.74
CA GLU A 56 -10.54 -3.06 -1.05
C GLU A 56 -10.31 -3.63 -2.45
N LEU A 57 -10.09 -2.77 -3.44
CA LEU A 57 -9.79 -3.20 -4.80
C LEU A 57 -8.49 -4.03 -4.86
N MET A 58 -7.46 -3.64 -4.10
CA MET A 58 -6.23 -4.43 -3.99
C MET A 58 -6.48 -5.82 -3.40
N ALA A 59 -7.36 -5.93 -2.40
CA ALA A 59 -7.74 -7.20 -1.79
C ALA A 59 -8.44 -8.12 -2.81
N TRP A 60 -9.43 -7.60 -3.55
CA TRP A 60 -10.13 -8.35 -4.60
C TRP A 60 -9.20 -8.81 -5.72
N LEU A 61 -8.33 -7.92 -6.21
CA LEU A 61 -7.36 -8.25 -7.24
C LEU A 61 -6.33 -9.28 -6.75
N SER A 62 -5.98 -9.28 -5.46
CA SER A 62 -5.09 -10.29 -4.89
C SER A 62 -5.73 -11.68 -4.87
N THR A 63 -7.00 -11.76 -4.49
CA THR A 63 -7.77 -13.02 -4.50
C THR A 63 -7.94 -13.55 -5.92
N LEU A 64 -8.39 -12.71 -6.86
CA LEU A 64 -8.56 -13.09 -8.26
C LEU A 64 -7.22 -13.43 -8.92
N GLY A 65 -6.19 -12.63 -8.68
CA GLY A 65 -4.84 -12.84 -9.21
C GLY A 65 -4.25 -14.17 -8.74
N GLY A 66 -4.45 -14.52 -7.46
CA GLY A 66 -4.06 -15.83 -6.92
C GLY A 66 -4.78 -16.99 -7.61
N ALA A 67 -6.10 -16.87 -7.83
CA ALA A 67 -6.89 -17.90 -8.51
C ALA A 67 -6.45 -18.10 -9.97
N PHE A 68 -6.31 -17.01 -10.74
CA PHE A 68 -5.83 -17.09 -12.12
C PHE A 68 -4.38 -17.60 -12.20
N SER A 69 -3.52 -17.19 -11.27
CA SER A 69 -2.15 -17.70 -11.21
C SER A 69 -2.12 -19.20 -10.90
N ALA A 70 -2.95 -19.71 -9.99
CA ALA A 70 -3.01 -21.15 -9.71
C ALA A 70 -3.40 -21.96 -10.97
N LEU A 71 -4.33 -21.45 -11.78
CA LEU A 71 -4.76 -22.07 -13.03
C LEU A 71 -3.78 -21.85 -14.20
N GLY A 72 -2.88 -20.88 -14.10
CA GLY A 72 -1.99 -20.46 -15.18
C GLY A 72 -1.01 -21.52 -15.68
N ASN A 73 -0.69 -22.56 -14.88
CA ASN A 73 0.14 -23.67 -15.35
C ASN A 73 -0.61 -24.61 -16.30
N TYR A 74 -1.95 -24.64 -16.24
CA TYR A 74 -2.79 -25.54 -17.02
C TYR A 74 -3.46 -24.82 -18.19
N GLN A 75 -3.82 -23.55 -17.98
CA GLN A 75 -4.51 -22.74 -18.97
C GLN A 75 -3.72 -21.45 -19.25
N PRO A 76 -3.07 -21.33 -20.43
CA PRO A 76 -2.26 -20.16 -20.78
C PRO A 76 -3.02 -18.83 -20.66
N ALA A 77 -4.30 -18.81 -21.03
CA ALA A 77 -5.14 -17.62 -20.90
C ALA A 77 -5.29 -17.13 -19.45
N CYS A 78 -5.23 -18.04 -18.46
CA CYS A 78 -5.24 -17.68 -17.05
C CYS A 78 -3.92 -17.02 -16.63
N ALA A 79 -2.78 -17.48 -17.15
CA ALA A 79 -1.49 -16.84 -16.93
C ALA A 79 -1.47 -15.41 -17.51
N ASP A 80 -1.99 -15.20 -18.71
CA ASP A 80 -2.12 -13.86 -19.30
C ASP A 80 -3.00 -12.94 -18.42
N THR A 81 -4.11 -13.47 -17.91
CA THR A 81 -5.02 -12.73 -17.05
C THR A 81 -4.37 -12.38 -15.71
N ALA A 82 -3.64 -13.33 -15.09
CA ALA A 82 -2.87 -13.08 -13.87
C ALA A 82 -1.81 -11.99 -14.06
N GLY A 83 -1.14 -11.97 -15.22
CA GLY A 83 -0.19 -10.92 -15.59
C GLY A 83 -0.86 -9.54 -15.71
N LYS A 84 -2.01 -9.46 -16.38
CA LYS A 84 -2.81 -8.23 -16.46
C LYS A 84 -3.25 -7.75 -15.07
N ILE A 85 -3.73 -8.64 -14.22
CA ILE A 85 -4.12 -8.31 -12.83
C ILE A 85 -2.91 -7.77 -12.06
N SER A 86 -1.75 -8.41 -12.16
CA SER A 86 -0.52 -7.96 -11.49
C SER A 86 -0.12 -6.53 -11.90
N LEU A 87 -0.29 -6.17 -13.17
CA LEU A 87 -0.07 -4.80 -13.65
C LEU A 87 -1.07 -3.80 -13.07
N HIS A 88 -2.34 -4.19 -12.92
CA HIS A 88 -3.36 -3.34 -12.28
C HIS A 88 -3.06 -3.15 -10.79
N GLN A 89 -2.71 -4.23 -10.08
CA GLN A 89 -2.27 -4.14 -8.69
C GLN A 89 -1.07 -3.21 -8.55
N MET A 90 -0.09 -3.28 -9.47
CA MET A 90 1.06 -2.38 -9.44
C MET A 90 0.67 -0.91 -9.60
N LYS A 91 -0.29 -0.58 -10.48
CA LYS A 91 -0.82 0.80 -10.62
C LYS A 91 -1.46 1.29 -9.32
N LEU A 92 -2.22 0.43 -8.65
CA LEU A 92 -2.84 0.77 -7.36
C LEU A 92 -1.80 0.93 -6.26
N ALA A 93 -0.79 0.06 -6.22
CA ALA A 93 0.30 0.12 -5.25
C ALA A 93 1.10 1.44 -5.38
N PHE A 94 1.31 1.92 -6.60
CA PHE A 94 1.89 3.25 -6.83
C PHE A 94 1.01 4.38 -6.29
N ARG A 95 -0.31 4.32 -6.46
CA ARG A 95 -1.25 5.33 -5.89
C ARG A 95 -1.28 5.30 -4.38
N LEU A 96 -1.16 4.11 -3.78
CA LEU A 96 -1.08 3.93 -2.32
C LEU A 96 0.27 4.37 -1.74
N GLY A 97 1.28 4.57 -2.57
CA GLY A 97 2.61 4.96 -2.11
C GLY A 97 3.32 3.88 -1.29
N ASP A 98 3.02 2.59 -1.53
CA ASP A 98 3.65 1.45 -0.85
C ASP A 98 4.67 0.76 -1.77
N PRO A 99 5.99 1.03 -1.61
CA PRO A 99 7.04 0.43 -2.44
C PRO A 99 7.16 -1.08 -2.25
N ALA A 100 6.88 -1.60 -1.04
CA ALA A 100 6.95 -3.02 -0.77
C ALA A 100 5.83 -3.76 -1.51
N LEU A 101 4.64 -3.17 -1.56
CA LEU A 101 3.53 -3.69 -2.36
C LEU A 101 3.83 -3.67 -3.86
N VAL A 102 4.44 -2.59 -4.37
CA VAL A 102 4.91 -2.53 -5.77
C VAL A 102 5.87 -3.69 -6.07
N ALA A 103 6.82 -3.96 -5.18
CA ALA A 103 7.77 -5.07 -5.34
C ALA A 103 7.07 -6.44 -5.34
N ARG A 104 6.07 -6.65 -4.48
CA ARG A 104 5.25 -7.88 -4.50
C ARG A 104 4.48 -8.03 -5.82
N CYS A 105 3.88 -6.96 -6.35
CA CYS A 105 3.19 -6.98 -7.64
C CYS A 105 4.13 -7.32 -8.80
N GLN A 106 5.38 -6.83 -8.78
CA GLN A 106 6.41 -7.21 -9.75
C GLN A 106 6.71 -8.72 -9.69
N LEU A 107 6.77 -9.28 -8.48
CA LEU A 107 6.96 -10.72 -8.29
C LEU A 107 5.76 -11.54 -8.78
N TYR A 108 4.52 -11.06 -8.60
CA TYR A 108 3.33 -11.71 -9.17
C TYR A 108 3.36 -11.70 -10.71
N LEU A 109 3.78 -10.59 -11.30
CA LEU A 109 4.01 -10.51 -12.75
C LEU A 109 5.07 -11.52 -13.18
N ALA A 110 6.18 -11.65 -12.44
CA ALA A 110 7.22 -12.64 -12.75
C ALA A 110 6.69 -14.08 -12.75
N ILE A 111 5.77 -14.43 -11.84
CA ILE A 111 5.09 -15.74 -11.86
C ILE A 111 4.33 -15.94 -13.17
N SER A 112 3.53 -14.95 -13.59
CA SER A 112 2.78 -15.05 -14.86
C SER A 112 3.70 -15.19 -16.08
N LEU A 113 4.86 -14.52 -16.06
CA LEU A 113 5.86 -14.63 -17.13
C LEU A 113 6.48 -16.04 -17.18
N ILE A 114 6.79 -16.62 -16.02
CA ILE A 114 7.27 -18.02 -15.93
C ILE A 114 6.24 -18.97 -16.55
N GLN A 115 4.96 -18.80 -16.24
CA GLN A 115 3.87 -19.64 -16.75
C GLN A 115 3.69 -19.53 -18.26
N ARG A 116 4.10 -18.40 -18.85
CA ARG A 116 4.07 -18.12 -20.30
C ARG A 116 5.40 -18.47 -20.98
N ALA A 117 6.32 -19.15 -20.28
CA ALA A 117 7.67 -19.46 -20.74
C ALA A 117 8.55 -18.23 -21.09
N GLU A 118 8.19 -17.04 -20.60
CA GLU A 118 8.98 -15.80 -20.75
C GLU A 118 10.07 -15.70 -19.67
N PHE A 119 10.94 -16.71 -19.60
CA PHE A 119 11.89 -16.91 -18.51
C PHE A 119 12.90 -15.76 -18.34
N VAL A 120 13.34 -15.13 -19.44
CA VAL A 120 14.32 -14.05 -19.41
C VAL A 120 13.75 -12.82 -18.69
N ALA A 121 12.53 -12.42 -19.04
CA ALA A 121 11.86 -11.29 -18.41
C ALA A 121 11.58 -11.56 -16.93
N ALA A 122 11.07 -12.75 -16.60
CA ALA A 122 10.85 -13.15 -15.21
C ALA A 122 12.15 -13.11 -14.37
N LYS A 123 13.24 -13.66 -14.90
CA LYS A 123 14.56 -13.66 -14.25
C LYS A 123 15.03 -12.24 -13.94
N GLN A 124 14.91 -11.32 -14.89
CA GLN A 124 15.31 -9.92 -14.71
C GLN A 124 14.53 -9.24 -13.58
N ILE A 125 13.21 -9.46 -13.52
CA ILE A 125 12.36 -8.89 -12.48
C ILE A 125 12.76 -9.43 -11.09
N ILE A 126 12.87 -10.75 -10.94
CA ILE A 126 13.21 -11.38 -9.66
C ILE A 126 14.57 -10.87 -9.16
N GLN A 127 15.57 -10.81 -10.04
CA GLN A 127 16.90 -10.31 -9.68
C GLN A 127 16.88 -8.84 -9.29
N ARG A 128 16.10 -8.01 -10.00
CA ARG A 128 15.96 -6.58 -9.69
C ARG A 128 15.36 -6.38 -8.31
N VAL A 129 14.23 -7.03 -8.02
CA VAL A 129 13.54 -6.94 -6.72
C VAL A 129 14.45 -7.45 -5.61
N TYR A 130 15.04 -8.63 -5.76
CA TYR A 130 15.91 -9.22 -4.74
C TYR A 130 17.14 -8.34 -4.44
N ARG A 131 17.80 -7.80 -5.47
CA ARG A 131 18.97 -6.92 -5.29
C ARG A 131 18.60 -5.59 -4.66
N HIS A 132 17.45 -5.03 -5.02
CA HIS A 132 16.96 -3.80 -4.43
C HIS A 132 16.66 -4.00 -2.95
N GLU A 133 15.89 -5.03 -2.61
CA GLU A 133 15.50 -5.31 -1.23
C GLU A 133 16.70 -5.63 -0.33
N ARG A 134 17.66 -6.41 -0.83
CA ARG A 134 18.87 -6.77 -0.07
C ARG A 134 19.79 -5.57 0.23
N ARG A 135 19.61 -4.44 -0.46
CA ARG A 135 20.38 -3.20 -0.23
C ARG A 135 19.72 -2.26 0.78
N GLN A 136 18.48 -2.54 1.17
CA GLN A 136 17.78 -1.75 2.18
C GLN A 136 18.47 -1.93 3.55
N THR A 137 18.40 -0.90 4.40
CA THR A 137 18.93 -0.95 5.77
C THR A 137 18.22 -2.02 6.59
N GLU A 138 16.91 -2.16 6.39
CA GLU A 138 16.05 -3.17 7.03
C GLU A 138 15.27 -3.95 5.96
N PRO A 139 15.87 -5.03 5.41
CA PRO A 139 15.21 -5.83 4.36
C PRO A 139 13.98 -6.58 4.87
N GLU A 140 12.89 -6.53 4.12
CA GLU A 140 11.68 -7.32 4.34
C GLU A 140 11.98 -8.80 4.06
N THR A 141 12.13 -9.57 5.14
CA THR A 141 12.42 -11.01 5.08
C THR A 141 11.40 -11.78 4.23
N ARG A 142 10.12 -11.39 4.27
CA ARG A 142 9.05 -12.02 3.48
C ARG A 142 9.29 -11.82 1.97
N LEU A 143 9.65 -10.61 1.54
CA LEU A 143 9.88 -10.31 0.13
C LEU A 143 11.10 -11.04 -0.42
N LEU A 144 12.17 -11.17 0.36
CA LEU A 144 13.34 -11.97 0.00
C LEU A 144 12.98 -13.46 -0.16
N LYS A 145 12.17 -14.02 0.76
CA LYS A 145 11.68 -15.41 0.65
C LYS A 145 10.78 -15.60 -0.58
N MET A 146 9.95 -14.62 -0.93
CA MET A 146 9.16 -14.65 -2.16
C MET A 146 10.06 -14.73 -3.39
N CYS A 147 11.10 -13.89 -3.46
CA CYS A 147 12.07 -13.94 -4.55
C CYS A 147 12.72 -15.32 -4.70
N GLN A 148 13.16 -15.91 -3.58
CA GLN A 148 13.76 -17.25 -3.56
C GLN A 148 12.78 -18.33 -4.03
N GLY A 149 11.53 -18.30 -3.56
CA GLY A 149 10.51 -19.26 -3.97
C GLY A 149 10.19 -19.17 -5.47
N ILE A 150 10.06 -17.96 -5.99
CA ILE A 150 9.78 -17.73 -7.42
C ILE A 150 11.01 -18.09 -8.27
N TRP A 151 12.22 -17.86 -7.77
CA TRP A 151 13.45 -18.32 -8.44
C TRP A 151 13.50 -19.84 -8.58
N SER A 152 13.13 -20.57 -7.53
CA SER A 152 13.01 -22.03 -7.57
C SER A 152 11.98 -22.48 -8.60
N LYS A 153 10.81 -21.82 -8.67
CA LYS A 153 9.81 -22.10 -9.72
C LYS A 153 10.37 -21.82 -11.11
N LEU A 154 11.03 -20.68 -11.33
CA LEU A 154 11.64 -20.33 -12.60
C LEU A 154 12.62 -21.41 -13.08
N ARG A 155 13.50 -21.89 -12.20
CA ARG A 155 14.46 -22.93 -12.53
C ARG A 155 13.76 -24.24 -12.92
N TYR A 156 12.78 -24.66 -12.14
CA TYR A 156 12.02 -25.89 -12.38
C TYR A 156 11.30 -25.86 -13.74
N GLU A 157 10.57 -24.79 -14.03
CA GLU A 157 9.80 -24.64 -15.28
C GLU A 157 10.73 -24.50 -16.49
N TYR A 158 11.86 -23.80 -16.34
CA TYR A 158 12.88 -23.70 -17.38
C TYR A 158 13.47 -25.08 -17.72
N ASP A 159 13.84 -25.87 -16.71
CA ASP A 159 14.42 -27.20 -16.90
C ASP A 159 13.42 -28.15 -17.60
N ILE A 160 12.14 -28.08 -17.24
CA ILE A 160 11.07 -28.84 -17.90
C ILE A 160 10.91 -28.40 -19.36
N HIS A 161 10.81 -27.09 -19.60
CA HIS A 161 10.66 -26.54 -20.95
C HIS A 161 11.85 -26.93 -21.84
N HIS A 162 13.07 -26.87 -21.31
CA HIS A 162 14.28 -27.27 -22.01
C HIS A 162 14.27 -28.78 -22.36
N ARG A 163 13.88 -29.65 -21.42
CA ARG A 163 13.75 -31.09 -21.70
C ARG A 163 12.70 -31.39 -22.76
N ASN A 164 11.57 -30.67 -22.75
CA ASN A 164 10.49 -30.86 -23.72
C ASN A 164 10.84 -30.34 -25.12
N THR A 165 11.68 -29.31 -25.21
CA THR A 165 12.16 -28.77 -26.50
C THR A 165 13.24 -29.64 -27.12
N VAL A 166 14.12 -30.26 -26.32
CA VAL A 166 15.17 -31.17 -26.81
C VAL A 166 14.59 -32.54 -27.25
N ARG A 167 13.42 -32.93 -26.73
CA ARG A 167 12.73 -34.18 -27.10
C ARG A 167 11.88 -34.09 -28.39
N LYS A 168 11.65 -32.88 -28.90
CA LYS A 168 10.93 -32.63 -30.16
C LYS A 168 11.92 -32.46 -31.29
#